data_AF-A0A238DN89-F1
#
_entry.id   AF-A0A238DN89-F1
#
_cell.length_a   1.000
_cell.length_b   1.000
_cell.length_c   1.000
_cell.angle_alpha   90.00
_cell.angle_beta   90.00
_cell.angle_gamma   90.00
#
_symmetry.space_group_name_H-M   'P 1'
#
loop_
_entity.id
_entity.type
_entity.pdbx_description
1 polymer ?
#
loop_
_entity_poly.entity_id
_entity_poly.type
_entity_poly.pdbx_seq_one_letter_code
_entity_poly.pdbx_strand_id
1 'polypeptide(L)'
;MRQSLVLNPPVHGQWAIMNPPGHAKLAFDFLAVDDNKSPYKDVSLLRHVTSTITVENTLAWDQPVFSVMDGTVVAASDGAPDRERISMVRDLFRLMLFGPKMVPPFSALGGNYVILKCGDVYPLYAHLKKGSVCVRPGDIARNGDLLGKVGNSGSSLQPHLHFQVMNTPDPFPLFKNLVPFAISAASRRNEKQWEPVVRNGLKNGDHLRL
;
A
#
# COMPACT_ATOMS: atom_id res chain seq x y z
N MET A 1 -4.81 -19.15 -23.00
CA MET A 1 -4.68 -17.75 -22.55
C MET A 1 -5.01 -17.72 -21.06
N ARG A 2 -4.07 -17.38 -20.16
CA ARG A 2 -4.41 -17.21 -18.73
C ARG A 2 -5.27 -15.95 -18.59
N GLN A 3 -6.45 -16.07 -17.97
CA GLN A 3 -7.24 -14.90 -17.59
C GLN A 3 -6.41 -14.03 -16.63
N SER A 4 -6.35 -12.73 -16.89
CA SER A 4 -5.72 -11.79 -15.96
C SER A 4 -6.53 -11.73 -14.67
N LEU A 5 -5.87 -11.87 -13.52
CA LEU A 5 -6.50 -11.66 -12.21
C LEU A 5 -7.01 -10.21 -12.14
N VAL A 6 -8.32 -10.03 -11.94
CA VAL A 6 -8.95 -8.71 -11.79
C VAL A 6 -9.43 -8.58 -10.35
N LEU A 7 -9.02 -7.51 -9.70
CA LEU A 7 -9.26 -7.22 -8.29
C LEU A 7 -10.10 -5.95 -8.13
N ASN A 8 -10.89 -5.86 -7.06
CA ASN A 8 -11.47 -4.58 -6.68
C ASN A 8 -10.39 -3.67 -6.06
N PRO A 9 -10.59 -2.34 -6.10
CA PRO A 9 -9.64 -1.44 -5.49
C PRO A 9 -9.48 -1.70 -3.98
N PRO A 10 -8.24 -1.79 -3.46
CA PRO A 10 -8.01 -1.93 -2.01
C PRO A 10 -8.21 -0.61 -1.26
N VAL A 11 -8.35 0.50 -1.99
CA VAL A 11 -8.56 1.87 -1.50
C VAL A 11 -9.41 2.63 -2.51
N HIS A 12 -10.08 3.70 -2.07
CA HIS A 12 -10.94 4.53 -2.93
C HIS A 12 -10.49 5.99 -2.95
N GLY A 13 -10.82 6.72 -4.02
CA GLY A 13 -10.47 8.13 -4.20
C GLY A 13 -9.27 8.33 -5.13
N GLN A 14 -8.46 9.36 -4.89
CA GLN A 14 -7.33 9.71 -5.74
C GLN A 14 -6.00 9.23 -5.15
N TRP A 15 -5.26 8.43 -5.93
CA TRP A 15 -4.04 7.76 -5.49
C TRP A 15 -2.96 7.81 -6.56
N ALA A 16 -1.73 8.04 -6.16
CA ALA A 16 -0.56 7.87 -7.01
C ALA A 16 0.13 6.56 -6.69
N ILE A 17 0.69 5.90 -7.71
CA ILE A 17 1.62 4.79 -7.52
C ILE A 17 3.02 5.38 -7.40
N MET A 18 3.67 5.21 -6.25
CA MET A 18 4.99 5.77 -5.98
C MET A 18 5.93 4.75 -5.38
N ASN A 19 6.55 3.97 -6.25
CA ASN A 19 7.53 2.97 -5.89
C ASN A 19 8.95 3.59 -5.88
N PRO A 20 9.72 3.48 -4.79
CA PRO A 20 11.10 3.93 -4.74
C PRO A 20 12.02 3.09 -5.66
N PRO A 21 13.23 3.58 -6.00
CA PRO A 21 14.21 2.80 -6.75
C PRO A 21 14.52 1.45 -6.06
N GLY A 22 14.50 0.35 -6.82
CA GLY A 22 14.71 -1.01 -6.30
C GLY A 22 13.45 -1.72 -5.80
N HIS A 23 12.29 -1.05 -5.80
CA HIS A 23 11.01 -1.68 -5.49
C HIS A 23 10.60 -2.70 -6.57
N ALA A 24 9.89 -3.75 -6.17
CA ALA A 24 9.45 -4.78 -7.10
C ALA A 24 8.38 -4.26 -8.08
N LYS A 25 8.41 -4.79 -9.32
CA LYS A 25 7.52 -4.35 -10.41
C LYS A 25 6.03 -4.64 -10.19
N LEU A 26 5.69 -5.60 -9.32
CA LEU A 26 4.32 -6.07 -9.07
C LEU A 26 3.89 -5.87 -7.60
N ALA A 27 4.66 -5.09 -6.87
CA ALA A 27 4.29 -4.56 -5.57
C ALA A 27 4.13 -3.05 -5.72
N PHE A 28 3.05 -2.50 -5.21
CA PHE A 28 2.64 -1.13 -5.50
C PHE A 28 2.38 -0.35 -4.22
N ASP A 29 3.02 0.80 -4.11
CA ASP A 29 2.82 1.74 -3.02
C ASP A 29 1.77 2.78 -3.45
N PHE A 30 0.57 2.65 -2.90
CA PHE A 30 -0.54 3.57 -3.12
C PHE A 30 -0.41 4.75 -2.16
N LEU A 31 -0.16 5.93 -2.71
CA LEU A 31 -0.06 7.19 -1.99
C LEU A 31 -1.27 8.07 -2.32
N ALA A 32 -2.12 8.40 -1.36
CA ALA A 32 -3.26 9.28 -1.62
C ALA A 32 -2.77 10.67 -2.03
N VAL A 33 -3.41 11.26 -3.03
CA VAL A 33 -3.02 12.56 -3.60
C VAL A 33 -4.23 13.42 -3.95
N ASP A 34 -4.02 14.73 -4.07
CA ASP A 34 -5.00 15.67 -4.61
C ASP A 34 -4.97 15.74 -6.15
N ASP A 35 -5.74 16.67 -6.72
CA ASP A 35 -5.78 16.91 -8.16
C ASP A 35 -4.45 17.39 -8.76
N ASN A 36 -3.57 17.96 -7.95
CA ASN A 36 -2.23 18.38 -8.35
C ASN A 36 -1.18 17.30 -8.09
N LYS A 37 -1.62 16.08 -7.71
CA LYS A 37 -0.75 14.95 -7.35
C LYS A 37 0.09 15.22 -6.10
N SER A 38 -0.32 16.16 -5.25
CA SER A 38 0.29 16.43 -3.95
C SER A 38 -0.24 15.43 -2.92
N PRO A 39 0.62 14.76 -2.14
CA PRO A 39 0.19 13.84 -1.09
C PRO A 39 -0.15 14.51 0.24
N TYR A 40 -0.06 15.84 0.31
CA TYR A 40 -0.15 16.58 1.56
C TYR A 40 -1.46 17.34 1.70
N LYS A 41 -1.90 17.50 2.95
CA LYS A 41 -2.96 18.40 3.37
C LYS A 41 -2.34 19.66 3.98
N ASP A 42 -2.60 20.82 3.39
CA ASP A 42 -2.23 22.14 3.91
C ASP A 42 -0.71 22.34 4.18
N VAL A 43 0.13 21.51 3.56
CA VAL A 43 1.59 21.52 3.71
C VAL A 43 2.26 21.36 2.35
N SER A 44 3.34 22.10 2.10
CA SER A 44 4.10 22.00 0.85
C SER A 44 5.17 20.92 0.90
N LEU A 45 5.53 20.39 -0.27
CA LEU A 45 6.67 19.50 -0.44
C LEU A 45 7.96 20.12 0.13
N LEU A 46 8.19 21.42 -0.12
CA LEU A 46 9.37 22.13 0.40
C LEU A 46 9.44 22.06 1.93
N ARG A 47 8.30 22.18 2.63
CA ARG A 47 8.27 22.05 4.10
C ARG A 47 8.59 20.64 4.58
N HIS A 48 8.15 19.59 3.86
CA HIS A 48 8.53 18.21 4.20
C HIS A 48 10.02 17.92 3.91
N VAL A 49 10.59 18.58 2.91
CA VAL A 49 12.02 18.48 2.58
C VAL A 49 12.88 19.16 3.65
N THR A 50 12.52 20.37 4.07
CA THR A 50 13.33 21.19 4.98
C THR A 50 13.03 20.98 6.46
N SER A 51 11.93 20.29 6.80
CA SER A 51 11.48 20.14 8.18
C SER A 51 10.82 18.79 8.45
N THR A 52 10.31 18.63 9.67
CA THR A 52 9.47 17.51 10.08
C THR A 52 8.00 17.91 9.98
N ILE A 53 7.17 17.03 9.44
CA ILE A 53 5.71 17.18 9.40
C ILE A 53 5.06 16.01 10.17
N THR A 54 3.79 16.14 10.52
CA THR A 54 3.06 15.03 11.15
C THR A 54 2.35 14.21 10.07
N VAL A 55 2.06 12.93 10.37
CA VAL A 55 1.37 12.04 9.45
C VAL A 55 -0.04 12.52 9.09
N GLU A 56 -0.70 13.26 10.00
CA GLU A 56 -2.02 13.89 9.77
C GLU A 56 -1.99 14.96 8.67
N ASN A 57 -0.81 15.48 8.32
CA ASN A 57 -0.64 16.37 7.17
C ASN A 57 -0.51 15.61 5.84
N THR A 58 -0.69 14.30 5.81
CA THR A 58 -0.73 13.50 4.58
C THR A 58 -2.15 13.04 4.27
N LEU A 59 -2.51 13.00 2.99
CA LEU A 59 -3.84 12.57 2.57
C LEU A 59 -4.09 11.08 2.79
N ALA A 60 -3.01 10.29 2.81
CA ALA A 60 -3.08 8.84 2.91
C ALA A 60 -3.33 8.36 4.35
N TRP A 61 -2.90 9.13 5.35
CA TRP A 61 -3.08 8.75 6.75
C TRP A 61 -4.54 8.51 7.12
N ASP A 62 -4.81 7.41 7.80
CA ASP A 62 -6.15 7.01 8.28
C ASP A 62 -7.17 6.68 7.16
N GLN A 63 -6.76 6.63 5.90
CA GLN A 63 -7.63 6.19 4.80
C GLN A 63 -8.01 4.71 4.97
N PRO A 64 -9.26 4.32 4.69
CA PRO A 64 -9.70 2.93 4.85
C PRO A 64 -9.08 2.02 3.78
N VAL A 65 -8.77 0.79 4.18
CA VAL A 65 -8.24 -0.28 3.32
C VAL A 65 -9.22 -1.43 3.29
N PHE A 66 -9.55 -1.89 2.09
CA PHE A 66 -10.61 -2.86 1.84
C PHE A 66 -10.08 -4.16 1.23
N SER A 67 -10.80 -5.24 1.53
CA SER A 67 -10.57 -6.53 0.88
C SER A 67 -10.87 -6.43 -0.61
N VAL A 68 -9.94 -6.90 -1.44
CA VAL A 68 -10.05 -6.78 -2.92
C VAL A 68 -10.95 -7.85 -3.54
N MET A 69 -11.20 -8.93 -2.79
CA MET A 69 -12.01 -10.07 -3.19
C MET A 69 -12.32 -10.95 -1.96
N ASP A 70 -13.27 -11.87 -2.10
CA ASP A 70 -13.59 -12.82 -1.03
C ASP A 70 -12.37 -13.70 -0.69
N GLY A 71 -12.14 -13.92 0.59
CA GLY A 71 -11.03 -14.75 1.05
C GLY A 71 -11.06 -15.04 2.55
N THR A 72 -10.09 -15.83 2.98
CA THR A 72 -9.83 -16.11 4.40
C THR A 72 -8.56 -15.42 4.83
N VAL A 73 -8.57 -14.75 5.98
CA VAL A 73 -7.37 -14.14 6.55
C VAL A 73 -6.41 -15.24 6.99
N VAL A 74 -5.21 -15.28 6.44
CA VAL A 74 -4.18 -16.28 6.79
C VAL A 74 -3.08 -15.71 7.68
N ALA A 75 -2.89 -14.39 7.67
CA ALA A 75 -2.00 -13.69 8.59
C ALA A 75 -2.50 -12.27 8.82
N ALA A 76 -2.33 -11.78 10.05
CA ALA A 76 -2.56 -10.37 10.39
C ALA A 76 -1.59 -9.95 11.49
N SER A 77 -1.18 -8.68 11.48
CA SER A 77 -0.34 -8.06 12.49
C SER A 77 -0.81 -6.65 12.75
N ASP A 78 -0.96 -6.26 14.03
CA ASP A 78 -1.46 -4.95 14.46
C ASP A 78 -0.69 -4.35 15.65
N GLY A 79 0.46 -4.93 16.00
CA GLY A 79 1.24 -4.53 17.17
C GLY A 79 2.31 -3.47 16.91
N ALA A 80 2.71 -3.25 15.65
CA ALA A 80 3.82 -2.39 15.29
C ALA A 80 3.42 -0.91 15.44
N PRO A 81 4.24 -0.06 16.09
CA PRO A 81 3.96 1.35 16.24
C PRO A 81 4.04 2.10 14.91
N ASP A 82 3.15 3.06 14.72
CA ASP A 82 3.28 4.07 13.68
C ASP A 82 4.28 5.13 14.08
N ARG A 83 4.99 5.64 13.09
CA ARG A 83 5.80 6.84 13.26
C ARG A 83 4.98 8.08 12.93
N GLU A 84 4.63 8.86 13.94
CA GLU A 84 3.74 10.03 13.83
C GLU A 84 4.37 11.25 13.14
N ARG A 85 5.69 11.28 13.03
CA ARG A 85 6.45 12.40 12.47
C ARG A 85 7.40 11.96 11.37
N ILE A 86 7.31 12.61 10.21
CA ILE A 86 8.07 12.29 9.00
C ILE A 86 8.91 13.46 8.51
N SER A 87 10.08 13.16 7.95
CA SER A 87 11.01 14.13 7.38
C SER A 87 11.73 13.47 6.23
N MET A 88 11.52 13.97 5.01
CA MET A 88 11.99 13.34 3.77
C MET A 88 13.50 13.07 3.80
N VAL A 89 14.30 14.08 4.15
CA VAL A 89 15.77 13.97 4.16
C VAL A 89 16.23 12.98 5.23
N ARG A 90 15.71 13.11 6.46
CA ARG A 90 16.12 12.23 7.57
C ARG A 90 15.71 10.79 7.34
N ASP A 91 14.52 10.56 6.80
CA ASP A 91 13.97 9.23 6.59
C ASP A 91 14.64 8.52 5.41
N LEU A 92 14.97 9.26 4.34
CA LEU A 92 15.79 8.73 3.25
C LEU A 92 17.21 8.38 3.72
N PHE A 93 17.82 9.25 4.53
CA PHE A 93 19.14 8.99 5.11
C PHE A 93 19.12 7.77 6.04
N ARG A 94 18.06 7.63 6.86
CA ARG A 94 17.84 6.44 7.70
C ARG A 94 17.71 5.17 6.86
N LEU A 95 16.96 5.22 5.75
CA LEU A 95 16.81 4.09 4.84
C LEU A 95 18.15 3.68 4.21
N MET A 96 18.99 4.66 3.86
CA MET A 96 20.31 4.40 3.27
C MET A 96 21.28 3.75 4.26
N LEU A 97 21.29 4.18 5.52
CA LEU A 97 22.20 3.65 6.55
C LEU A 97 21.70 2.37 7.22
N PHE A 98 20.39 2.26 7.43
CA PHE A 98 19.75 1.23 8.25
C PHE A 98 18.62 0.55 7.48
N GLY A 99 18.81 0.33 6.18
CA GLY A 99 17.81 -0.26 5.29
C GLY A 99 17.16 -1.52 5.88
N PRO A 100 15.92 -1.83 5.47
CA PRO A 100 15.14 -2.84 6.15
C PRO A 100 15.83 -4.20 6.14
N LYS A 101 15.79 -4.88 7.29
CA LYS A 101 16.24 -6.27 7.38
C LYS A 101 15.25 -7.14 6.63
N MET A 102 15.67 -7.70 5.51
CA MET A 102 14.86 -8.59 4.65
C MET A 102 14.81 -10.02 5.23
N VAL A 103 14.47 -10.14 6.51
CA VAL A 103 14.39 -11.42 7.23
C VAL A 103 13.07 -11.51 8.00
N PRO A 104 12.56 -12.72 8.26
CA PRO A 104 11.38 -12.90 9.09
C PRO A 104 11.55 -12.32 10.51
N PRO A 105 10.44 -11.92 11.17
CA PRO A 105 9.06 -11.92 10.67
C PRO A 105 8.79 -10.74 9.71
N PHE A 106 7.82 -10.89 8.81
CA PHE A 106 7.46 -9.84 7.84
C PHE A 106 7.06 -8.51 8.50
N SER A 107 6.51 -8.52 9.72
CA SER A 107 6.17 -7.32 10.49
C SER A 107 7.36 -6.40 10.77
N ALA A 108 8.60 -6.91 10.76
CA ALA A 108 9.80 -6.07 10.88
C ALA A 108 10.00 -5.15 9.67
N LEU A 109 9.50 -5.55 8.49
CA LEU A 109 9.52 -4.78 7.25
C LEU A 109 8.18 -4.08 7.02
N GLY A 110 7.09 -4.86 6.91
CA GLY A 110 5.76 -4.40 6.54
C GLY A 110 4.96 -3.77 7.68
N GLY A 111 5.47 -3.78 8.92
CA GLY A 111 4.75 -3.24 10.08
C GLY A 111 3.49 -4.04 10.39
N ASN A 112 2.35 -3.35 10.44
CA ASN A 112 1.03 -3.97 10.53
C ASN A 112 0.54 -4.33 9.14
N TYR A 113 -0.05 -5.52 9.01
CA TYR A 113 -0.40 -6.07 7.71
C TYR A 113 -1.55 -7.07 7.80
N VAL A 114 -2.14 -7.36 6.65
CA VAL A 114 -3.11 -8.46 6.45
C VAL A 114 -2.69 -9.25 5.22
N ILE A 115 -2.79 -10.57 5.27
CA ILE A 115 -2.67 -11.47 4.12
C ILE A 115 -3.94 -12.28 4.02
N LEU A 116 -4.59 -12.22 2.86
CA LEU A 116 -5.76 -13.03 2.54
C LEU A 116 -5.34 -14.25 1.71
N LYS A 117 -6.11 -15.33 1.79
CA LYS A 117 -6.10 -16.43 0.83
C LYS A 117 -7.37 -16.35 0.00
N CYS A 118 -7.20 -16.10 -1.30
CA CYS A 118 -8.29 -15.92 -2.25
C CYS A 118 -8.09 -16.90 -3.42
N GLY A 119 -8.61 -18.13 -3.28
CA GLY A 119 -8.26 -19.22 -4.19
C GLY A 119 -6.76 -19.54 -4.13
N ASP A 120 -6.06 -19.42 -5.26
CA ASP A 120 -4.63 -19.70 -5.41
C ASP A 120 -3.73 -18.47 -5.22
N VAL A 121 -4.29 -17.32 -4.85
CA VAL A 121 -3.54 -16.07 -4.68
C VAL A 121 -3.67 -15.50 -3.28
N TYR A 122 -2.67 -14.70 -2.91
CA TYR A 122 -2.51 -14.16 -1.57
C TYR A 122 -2.27 -12.65 -1.61
N PRO A 123 -3.33 -11.82 -1.63
CA PRO A 123 -3.22 -10.38 -1.49
C PRO A 123 -2.62 -10.01 -0.12
N LEU A 124 -1.62 -9.13 -0.13
CA LEU A 124 -0.94 -8.62 1.05
C LEU A 124 -1.10 -7.10 1.11
N TYR A 125 -1.50 -6.63 2.29
CA TYR A 125 -1.71 -5.22 2.62
C TYR A 125 -0.77 -4.86 3.76
N ALA A 126 0.17 -3.93 3.58
CA ALA A 126 1.15 -3.57 4.62
C ALA A 126 1.13 -2.09 4.99
N HIS A 127 1.95 -1.74 5.98
CA HIS A 127 2.05 -0.40 6.57
C HIS A 127 0.72 0.10 7.16
N LEU A 128 -0.11 -0.83 7.65
CA LEU A 128 -1.40 -0.48 8.26
C LEU A 128 -1.19 0.28 9.58
N LYS A 129 -2.18 1.08 9.95
CA LYS A 129 -2.16 1.86 11.19
C LYS A 129 -2.35 0.92 12.39
N LYS A 130 -1.56 1.12 13.44
CA LYS A 130 -1.65 0.39 14.69
C LYS A 130 -3.04 0.53 15.30
N GLY A 131 -3.61 -0.58 15.74
CA GLY A 131 -4.94 -0.63 16.35
C GLY A 131 -6.07 -0.48 15.34
N SER A 132 -5.78 -0.49 14.03
CA SER A 132 -6.82 -0.34 12.99
C SER A 132 -7.19 -1.65 12.32
N VAL A 133 -6.36 -2.69 12.42
CA VAL A 133 -6.64 -3.98 11.78
C VAL A 133 -7.82 -4.64 12.49
N CYS A 134 -8.93 -4.80 11.78
CA CYS A 134 -10.19 -5.28 12.34
C CYS A 134 -10.44 -6.78 12.13
N VAL A 135 -9.48 -7.50 11.53
CA VAL A 135 -9.57 -8.92 11.21
C VAL A 135 -8.44 -9.73 11.85
N ARG A 136 -8.64 -11.04 12.00
CA ARG A 136 -7.69 -11.99 12.59
C ARG A 136 -7.54 -13.23 11.71
N PRO A 137 -6.42 -13.97 11.83
CA PRO A 137 -6.27 -15.24 11.11
C PRO A 137 -7.45 -16.18 11.37
N GLY A 138 -8.02 -16.73 10.30
CA GLY A 138 -9.22 -17.57 10.31
C GLY A 138 -10.51 -16.83 9.95
N ASP A 139 -10.55 -15.49 10.04
CA ASP A 139 -11.73 -14.72 9.66
C ASP A 139 -12.00 -14.78 8.15
N ILE A 140 -13.28 -14.69 7.77
CA ILE A 140 -13.69 -14.53 6.38
C ILE A 140 -13.82 -13.03 6.08
N ALA A 141 -13.08 -12.57 5.08
CA ALA A 141 -13.19 -11.21 4.54
C ALA A 141 -13.90 -11.28 3.18
N ARG A 142 -15.06 -10.65 3.05
CA ARG A 142 -15.75 -10.49 1.78
C ARG A 142 -15.15 -9.32 1.02
N ASN A 143 -15.29 -9.34 -0.30
CA ASN A 143 -14.94 -8.23 -1.16
C ASN A 143 -15.57 -6.92 -0.66
N GLY A 144 -14.75 -5.88 -0.50
CA GLY A 144 -15.18 -4.58 0.03
C GLY A 144 -15.24 -4.49 1.55
N ASP A 145 -15.00 -5.57 2.29
CA ASP A 145 -14.92 -5.49 3.75
C ASP A 145 -13.73 -4.63 4.18
N LEU A 146 -13.92 -3.81 5.20
CA LEU A 146 -12.84 -3.06 5.82
C LEU A 146 -11.85 -4.04 6.47
N LEU A 147 -10.56 -3.90 6.16
CA LEU A 147 -9.47 -4.69 6.77
C LEU A 147 -8.69 -3.88 7.80
N GLY A 148 -8.63 -2.56 7.61
CA GLY A 148 -7.98 -1.62 8.51
C GLY A 148 -7.81 -0.26 7.86
N LYS A 149 -6.81 0.49 8.29
CA LYS A 149 -6.52 1.82 7.76
C LYS A 149 -5.06 1.97 7.38
N VAL A 150 -4.78 2.85 6.43
CA VAL A 150 -3.43 3.23 6.04
C VAL A 150 -2.73 3.91 7.22
N GLY A 151 -1.54 3.41 7.54
CA GLY A 151 -0.69 3.91 8.61
C GLY A 151 0.69 4.28 8.10
N ASN A 152 1.64 4.21 9.01
CA ASN A 152 3.06 4.47 8.78
C ASN A 152 3.94 3.53 9.63
N SER A 153 3.45 2.32 9.88
CA SER A 153 4.14 1.29 10.66
C SER A 153 5.17 0.55 9.81
N GLY A 154 6.18 -0.03 10.46
CA GLY A 154 7.27 -0.74 9.78
C GLY A 154 8.25 0.19 9.04
N SER A 155 8.87 -0.32 7.99
CA SER A 155 9.88 0.39 7.20
C SER A 155 9.23 1.29 6.14
N SER A 156 8.46 2.28 6.58
CA SER A 156 7.80 3.26 5.72
C SER A 156 8.45 4.65 5.78
N LEU A 157 8.57 5.31 4.63
CA LEU A 157 9.05 6.69 4.53
C LEU A 157 7.95 7.70 4.89
N GLN A 158 6.70 7.42 4.50
CA GLN A 158 5.52 8.25 4.76
C GLN A 158 4.24 7.41 4.62
N PRO A 159 3.09 7.86 5.15
CA PRO A 159 1.84 7.11 5.02
C PRO A 159 1.49 6.73 3.58
N HIS A 160 1.32 5.43 3.33
CA HIS A 160 0.91 4.84 2.05
C HIS A 160 0.43 3.40 2.30
N LEU A 161 -0.34 2.83 1.36
CA LEU A 161 -0.64 1.40 1.36
C LEU A 161 0.35 0.69 0.45
N HIS A 162 1.17 -0.19 1.00
CA HIS A 162 1.90 -1.18 0.20
C HIS A 162 0.98 -2.37 -0.09
N PHE A 163 0.76 -2.66 -1.36
CA PHE A 163 -0.12 -3.73 -1.81
C PHE A 163 0.56 -4.60 -2.87
N GLN A 164 0.47 -5.90 -2.69
CA GLN A 164 0.97 -6.88 -3.65
C GLN A 164 0.11 -8.15 -3.63
N VAL A 165 0.23 -8.95 -4.68
CA VAL A 165 -0.44 -10.25 -4.77
C VAL A 165 0.61 -11.33 -4.95
N MET A 166 0.50 -12.41 -4.19
CA MET A 166 1.46 -13.51 -4.20
C MET A 166 0.80 -14.83 -4.60
N ASN A 167 1.58 -15.84 -4.98
CA ASN A 167 1.10 -17.21 -5.25
C ASN A 167 1.34 -18.20 -4.09
N THR A 168 1.87 -17.72 -2.96
CA THR A 168 2.08 -18.46 -1.71
C THR A 168 1.75 -17.53 -0.53
N PRO A 169 1.31 -18.06 0.63
CA PRO A 169 1.05 -17.23 1.81
C PRO A 169 2.33 -16.66 2.44
N ASP A 170 3.50 -17.25 2.15
CA ASP A 170 4.77 -16.76 2.67
C ASP A 170 5.31 -15.61 1.80
N PRO A 171 5.46 -14.39 2.36
CA PRO A 171 6.04 -13.26 1.63
C PRO A 171 7.53 -13.43 1.34
N PHE A 172 8.22 -14.42 1.92
CA PHE A 172 9.63 -14.69 1.68
C PHE A 172 9.87 -15.81 0.65
N PRO A 173 11.00 -15.77 -0.11
CA PRO A 173 11.87 -14.61 -0.30
C PRO A 173 11.12 -13.46 -0.98
N LEU A 174 11.35 -12.23 -0.48
CA LEU A 174 10.58 -11.06 -0.89
C LEU A 174 10.55 -10.90 -2.42
N PHE A 175 9.36 -10.60 -2.92
CA PHE A 175 9.10 -10.27 -4.32
C PHE A 175 9.38 -11.36 -5.36
N LYS A 176 9.67 -12.60 -4.95
CA LYS A 176 9.85 -13.72 -5.90
C LYS A 176 8.54 -14.36 -6.34
N ASN A 177 7.50 -14.21 -5.54
CA ASN A 177 6.24 -14.94 -5.66
C ASN A 177 5.09 -14.08 -6.18
N LEU A 178 5.39 -12.93 -6.80
CA LEU A 178 4.39 -11.93 -7.18
C LEU A 178 3.56 -12.38 -8.39
N VAL A 179 2.26 -12.12 -8.32
CA VAL A 179 1.28 -12.44 -9.37
C VAL A 179 0.81 -11.13 -10.01
N PRO A 180 0.85 -11.00 -11.35
CA PRO A 180 0.27 -9.85 -12.04
C PRO A 180 -1.24 -9.76 -11.83
N PHE A 181 -1.75 -8.55 -11.64
CA PHE A 181 -3.17 -8.28 -11.49
C PHE A 181 -3.57 -6.96 -12.16
N ALA A 182 -4.86 -6.78 -12.39
CA ALA A 182 -5.50 -5.54 -12.81
C ALA A 182 -6.53 -5.11 -11.77
N ILE A 183 -6.88 -3.82 -11.75
CA ILE A 183 -7.95 -3.27 -10.90
C ILE A 183 -9.18 -3.00 -11.77
N SER A 184 -10.35 -3.48 -11.34
CA SER A 184 -11.62 -3.45 -12.12
C SER A 184 -12.14 -2.04 -12.40
N ALA A 185 -12.00 -1.11 -11.45
CA ALA A 185 -12.63 0.22 -11.47
C ALA A 185 -11.60 1.36 -11.41
N ALA A 186 -10.45 1.20 -12.06
CA ALA A 186 -9.40 2.22 -12.08
C ALA A 186 -9.51 3.15 -13.30
N SER A 187 -9.36 4.45 -13.08
CA SER A 187 -9.15 5.45 -14.14
C SER A 187 -7.82 6.16 -13.92
N ARG A 188 -7.02 6.33 -14.99
CA ARG A 188 -5.74 7.04 -14.96
C ARG A 188 -5.92 8.47 -15.46
N ARG A 189 -5.24 9.42 -14.83
CA ARG A 189 -5.20 10.82 -15.26
C ARG A 189 -4.15 11.01 -16.36
N ASN A 190 -4.58 11.49 -17.52
CA ASN A 190 -3.71 11.98 -18.60
C ASN A 190 -3.90 13.50 -18.70
N GLU A 191 -2.86 14.28 -18.41
CA GLU A 191 -2.85 15.75 -18.38
C GLU A 191 -3.97 16.36 -17.49
N LYS A 192 -5.22 16.38 -17.98
CA LYS A 192 -6.43 16.89 -17.28
C LYS A 192 -7.66 15.98 -17.38
N GLN A 193 -7.58 14.83 -18.07
CA GLN A 193 -8.72 13.93 -18.27
C GLN A 193 -8.51 12.60 -17.55
N TRP A 194 -9.62 11.94 -17.21
CA TRP A 194 -9.64 10.61 -16.61
C TRP A 194 -10.01 9.58 -17.66
N GLU A 195 -9.11 8.63 -17.91
CA GLU A 195 -9.32 7.55 -18.86
C GLU A 195 -9.39 6.20 -18.13
N PRO A 196 -10.37 5.33 -18.45
CA PRO A 196 -10.44 4.00 -17.86
C PRO A 196 -9.16 3.19 -18.12
N VAL A 197 -8.67 2.50 -17.09
CA VAL A 197 -7.52 1.60 -17.21
C VAL A 197 -8.01 0.24 -17.71
N VAL A 198 -8.05 0.09 -19.04
CA VAL A 198 -8.48 -1.17 -19.67
C VAL A 198 -7.31 -2.15 -19.73
N ARG A 199 -7.38 -3.22 -18.92
CA ARG A 199 -6.55 -4.46 -19.00
C ARG A 199 -5.02 -4.31 -18.98
N ASN A 200 -4.48 -3.14 -18.61
CA ASN A 200 -3.05 -2.92 -18.43
C ASN A 200 -2.72 -2.64 -16.96
N GLY A 201 -1.64 -3.26 -16.48
CA GLY A 201 -1.20 -3.15 -15.10
C GLY A 201 -0.85 -1.72 -14.68
N LEU A 202 -0.94 -1.48 -13.37
CA LEU A 202 -0.51 -0.26 -12.72
C LEU A 202 0.97 0.02 -13.04
N LYS A 203 1.33 1.30 -13.19
CA LYS A 203 2.71 1.73 -13.45
C LYS A 203 3.14 2.73 -12.39
N ASN A 204 4.44 2.72 -12.09
CA ASN A 204 5.02 3.74 -11.23
C ASN A 204 4.79 5.13 -11.84
N GLY A 205 4.36 6.07 -11.02
CA GLY A 205 4.00 7.42 -11.45
C GLY A 205 2.57 7.55 -11.98
N ASP A 206 1.74 6.50 -11.96
CA ASP A 206 0.31 6.64 -12.27
C ASP A 206 -0.36 7.61 -11.28
N HIS A 207 -1.35 8.37 -11.76
CA HIS A 207 -2.32 9.10 -10.93
C HIS A 207 -3.68 8.51 -11.25
N LEU A 208 -4.27 7.87 -10.26
CA LEU A 208 -5.42 6.98 -10.37
C LEU A 208 -6.60 7.54 -9.59
N ARG A 209 -7.79 7.26 -10.12
CA ARG A 209 -9.06 7.32 -9.40
C ARG A 209 -9.55 5.88 -9.27
N LEU A 210 -9.83 5.48 -8.03
CA LEU A 210 -10.14 4.12 -7.59
C LEU A 210 -11.43 4.10 -6.75
#